data_AF-A0A5E4LZR9-F1
#
_entry.id   AF-A0A5E4LZR9-F1
#
_cell.length_a   1.000
_cell.length_b   1.000
_cell.length_c   1.000
_cell.angle_alpha   90.00
_cell.angle_beta   90.00
_cell.angle_gamma   90.00
#
_symmetry.space_group_name_H-M   'P 1'
#
loop_
_entity.id
_entity.type
_entity.pdbx_description
1 polymer ?
#
loop_
_entity_poly.entity_id
_entity_poly.type
_entity_poly.pdbx_seq_one_letter_code
_entity_poly.pdbx_strand_id
1 'polypeptide(L)'
;MSSNELTFEDEEKFKSLVCRRLLDSGWVDEITLLCKEKLYNRLSDGQTLDSISENDLFNDLAPDARKKVPDTVKRELKVKVQDKLLRLAGYFDEGNTDAKHLN
;
A
#
# COMPACT_ATOMS: atom_id res chain seq x y z
N MET A 1 12.31 -1.37 29.94
CA MET A 1 11.66 -0.67 28.82
C MET A 1 11.88 -1.52 27.59
N SER A 2 10.83 -2.03 26.95
CA SER A 2 10.95 -2.79 25.70
C SER A 2 10.16 -2.03 24.65
N SER A 3 10.86 -1.27 23.81
CA SER A 3 10.28 -0.39 22.79
C SER A 3 9.93 -1.14 21.49
N ASN A 4 9.51 -2.41 21.61
CA ASN A 4 9.39 -3.32 20.47
C ASN A 4 7.95 -3.40 19.90
N GLU A 5 7.05 -2.49 20.27
CA GLU A 5 5.66 -2.51 19.83
C GLU A 5 5.42 -1.64 18.59
N LEU A 6 4.61 -2.17 17.66
CA LEU A 6 4.15 -1.47 16.47
C LEU A 6 2.99 -0.57 16.87
N THR A 7 3.08 0.73 16.58
CA THR A 7 2.07 1.70 17.01
C THR A 7 1.03 1.96 15.94
N PHE A 8 -0.17 2.40 16.33
CA PHE A 8 -1.21 2.85 15.39
C PHE A 8 -0.71 3.97 14.46
N GLU A 9 0.16 4.86 14.96
CA GLU A 9 0.77 5.93 14.16
C GLU A 9 1.69 5.37 13.06
N ASP A 10 2.41 4.28 13.33
CA ASP A 10 3.23 3.60 12.33
C ASP A 10 2.36 3.00 11.21
N GLU A 11 1.21 2.44 11.55
CA GLU A 11 0.25 1.89 10.59
C GLU A 11 -0.31 2.99 9.67
N GLU A 12 -0.76 4.12 10.24
CA GLU A 12 -1.32 5.24 9.47
C GLU A 12 -0.27 5.91 8.56
N LYS A 13 0.97 6.06 9.03
CA LYS A 13 2.09 6.52 8.21
C LYS A 13 2.34 5.57 7.03
N PHE A 14 2.27 4.26 7.28
CA PHE A 14 2.46 3.27 6.23
C PHE A 14 1.32 3.31 5.21
N LYS A 15 0.05 3.33 5.65
CA LYS A 15 -1.11 3.49 4.76
C LYS A 15 -0.99 4.74 3.89
N SER A 16 -0.66 5.87 4.50
CA SER A 16 -0.46 7.14 3.78
C SER A 16 0.62 7.04 2.70
N LEU A 17 1.73 6.36 3.01
CA LEU A 17 2.79 6.11 2.04
C LEU A 17 2.31 5.24 0.87
N VAL A 18 1.59 4.14 1.15
CA VAL A 18 1.02 3.27 0.11
C VAL A 18 0.13 4.10 -0.83
N CYS A 19 -0.82 4.84 -0.28
CA CYS A 19 -1.74 5.67 -1.07
C CYS A 19 -1.01 6.67 -1.96
N ARG A 20 0.00 7.36 -1.40
CA ARG A 20 0.83 8.30 -2.17
C ARG A 20 1.56 7.62 -3.32
N ARG A 21 2.15 6.44 -3.09
CA ARG A 21 2.89 5.70 -4.14
C ARG A 21 1.97 5.17 -5.23
N LEU A 22 0.78 4.70 -4.87
CA LEU A 22 -0.20 4.26 -5.86
C LEU A 22 -0.66 5.45 -6.72
N LEU A 23 -0.88 6.62 -6.12
CA LEU A 23 -1.19 7.84 -6.85
C LEU A 23 -0.05 8.26 -7.78
N ASP A 24 1.16 8.44 -7.24
CA ASP A 24 2.35 8.90 -7.99
C ASP A 24 2.72 7.95 -9.14
N SER A 25 2.40 6.66 -9.02
CA SER A 25 2.68 5.65 -10.05
C SER A 25 1.65 5.61 -11.20
N GLY A 26 0.55 6.38 -11.10
CA GLY A 26 -0.56 6.34 -12.05
C GLY A 26 -1.51 5.16 -11.87
N TRP A 27 -1.30 4.32 -10.84
CA TRP A 27 -2.16 3.16 -10.58
C TRP A 27 -3.61 3.58 -10.32
N VAL A 28 -3.83 4.68 -9.60
CA VAL A 28 -5.19 5.17 -9.30
C VAL A 28 -5.96 5.50 -10.58
N ASP A 29 -5.30 6.15 -11.55
CA ASP A 29 -5.90 6.50 -12.84
C ASP A 29 -6.20 5.25 -13.67
N GLU A 30 -5.26 4.29 -13.68
CA GLU A 30 -5.43 3.01 -14.38
C GLU A 30 -6.60 2.20 -13.82
N ILE A 31 -6.74 2.13 -12.49
CA ILE A 31 -7.86 1.42 -11.85
C ILE A 31 -9.19 2.15 -12.05
N THR A 32 -9.17 3.48 -12.09
CA THR A 32 -10.36 4.28 -12.41
C THR A 32 -10.86 3.98 -13.82
N LEU A 33 -9.95 3.88 -14.79
CA LEU A 33 -10.31 3.51 -16.17
C LEU A 33 -10.86 2.08 -16.23
N LEU A 34 -10.18 1.12 -15.60
CA LEU A 34 -10.61 -0.27 -15.56
C LEU A 34 -11.98 -0.45 -14.89
N CYS A 35 -12.27 0.34 -13.86
CA CYS A 35 -13.57 0.36 -13.19
C CYS A 35 -14.69 0.80 -14.15
N LYS A 36 -14.45 1.87 -14.93
CA LYS A 36 -15.39 2.35 -15.95
C LYS A 36 -15.61 1.32 -17.06
N GLU A 37 -14.55 0.64 -17.49
CA GLU A 37 -14.64 -0.44 -18.49
C GLU A 37 -15.49 -1.60 -17.97
N LYS A 38 -15.25 -2.08 -16.74
CA LYS A 38 -16.04 -3.15 -16.13
C LYS A 38 -17.51 -2.76 -15.97
N LEU A 39 -17.79 -1.53 -15.53
CA LEU A 39 -19.16 -1.01 -15.44
C LEU A 39 -19.82 -0.97 -16.83
N TYR A 40 -19.14 -0.45 -17.83
CA TYR A 40 -19.64 -0.39 -19.21
C TYR A 40 -19.96 -1.78 -19.77
N ASN A 41 -19.08 -2.77 -19.53
CA ASN A 41 -19.31 -4.14 -19.97
C ASN A 41 -20.57 -4.73 -19.33
N ARG A 42 -20.76 -4.56 -18.01
CA ARG A 42 -21.97 -5.03 -17.31
C ARG A 42 -23.25 -4.41 -17.87
N LEU A 43 -23.23 -3.10 -18.14
CA LEU A 43 -24.37 -2.41 -18.75
C LEU A 43 -24.64 -2.89 -20.18
N SER A 44 -23.58 -3.18 -20.93
CA SER A 44 -23.68 -3.73 -22.30
C SER A 44 -24.24 -5.16 -22.32
N ASP A 45 -23.99 -5.93 -21.25
CA ASP A 45 -24.54 -7.28 -21.05
C ASP A 45 -26.01 -7.27 -20.56
N GLY A 46 -26.63 -6.10 -20.46
CA GLY A 46 -28.05 -5.94 -20.14
C GLY A 46 -28.37 -5.73 -18.66
N GLN A 47 -27.36 -5.58 -17.79
CA GLN A 47 -27.60 -5.15 -16.41
C GLN A 47 -28.01 -3.67 -16.38
N THR A 48 -28.86 -3.30 -15.44
CA THR A 48 -29.23 -1.90 -15.20
C THR A 48 -28.33 -1.30 -14.12
N LEU A 49 -28.18 0.03 -14.14
CA LEU A 49 -27.35 0.73 -13.15
C LEU A 49 -27.80 0.41 -11.71
N ASP A 50 -29.11 0.38 -11.46
CA ASP A 50 -29.69 0.11 -10.13
C ASP A 50 -29.46 -1.33 -9.65
N SER A 51 -29.15 -2.25 -10.57
CA SER A 51 -28.88 -3.67 -10.24
C SER A 51 -27.42 -3.95 -9.89
N ILE A 52 -26.51 -3.01 -10.17
CA ILE A 52 -25.07 -3.19 -9.96
C ILE A 52 -24.69 -2.58 -8.62
N SER A 53 -24.25 -3.40 -7.67
CA SER A 53 -23.78 -2.89 -6.37
C SER A 53 -22.30 -2.52 -6.42
N GLU A 54 -21.88 -1.68 -5.46
CA GLU A 54 -20.45 -1.38 -5.24
C GLU A 54 -19.63 -2.64 -4.99
N ASN A 55 -20.19 -3.62 -4.26
CA ASN A 55 -19.53 -4.89 -3.99
C ASN A 55 -19.34 -5.73 -5.25
N ASP A 56 -20.30 -5.73 -6.17
CA ASP A 56 -20.15 -6.44 -7.46
C ASP A 56 -18.99 -5.87 -8.25
N LEU A 57 -18.94 -4.53 -8.35
CA LEU A 57 -17.87 -3.85 -9.07
C LEU A 57 -16.52 -4.03 -8.37
N PHE A 58 -16.48 -3.98 -7.04
CA PHE A 58 -15.27 -4.25 -6.26
C PHE A 58 -14.75 -5.68 -6.48
N ASN A 59 -15.62 -6.68 -6.41
CA ASN A 59 -15.23 -8.08 -6.56
C ASN A 59 -14.65 -8.37 -7.95
N ASP A 60 -15.19 -7.72 -8.98
CA ASP A 60 -14.62 -7.83 -10.33
C ASP A 60 -13.30 -7.09 -10.47
N LEU A 61 -13.18 -5.91 -9.85
CA LEU A 61 -12.05 -4.99 -10.03
C LEU A 61 -10.83 -5.40 -9.19
N ALA A 62 -11.04 -5.84 -7.95
CA ALA A 62 -9.99 -6.03 -6.95
C ALA A 62 -8.88 -7.01 -7.39
N PRO A 63 -9.15 -8.17 -8.02
CA PRO A 63 -8.09 -9.07 -8.47
C PRO A 63 -7.14 -8.42 -9.48
N ASP A 64 -7.68 -7.67 -10.43
CA ASP A 64 -6.90 -6.99 -11.46
C ASP A 64 -6.17 -5.77 -10.90
N ALA A 65 -6.84 -5.02 -10.02
CA ALA A 65 -6.25 -3.89 -9.33
C ALA A 65 -5.00 -4.30 -8.52
N ARG A 66 -5.08 -5.42 -7.77
CA ARG A 66 -3.94 -5.98 -7.02
C ARG A 66 -2.78 -6.41 -7.92
N LYS A 67 -3.07 -6.98 -9.09
CA LYS A 67 -2.05 -7.39 -10.07
C LYS A 67 -1.33 -6.19 -10.68
N LYS A 68 -2.08 -5.11 -10.95
CA LYS A 68 -1.56 -3.87 -11.57
C LYS A 68 -0.68 -3.02 -10.65
N VAL A 69 -0.61 -3.32 -9.35
CA VAL A 69 0.32 -2.62 -8.45
C VAL A 69 1.75 -2.79 -8.98
N PRO A 70 2.50 -1.71 -9.25
CA PRO A 70 3.85 -1.80 -9.79
C PRO A 70 4.82 -2.51 -8.84
N ASP A 71 5.72 -3.33 -9.38
CA ASP A 71 6.70 -4.08 -8.58
C ASP A 71 7.70 -3.18 -7.87
N THR A 72 7.96 -1.99 -8.41
CA THR A 72 8.77 -0.94 -7.77
C THR A 72 8.13 -0.48 -6.46
N VAL A 73 6.82 -0.23 -6.47
CA VAL A 73 6.04 0.16 -5.27
C VAL A 73 6.02 -0.98 -4.26
N LYS A 74 5.72 -2.22 -4.69
CA LYS A 74 5.74 -3.40 -3.81
C LYS A 74 7.10 -3.56 -3.10
N ARG A 75 8.19 -3.38 -3.86
CA ARG A 75 9.55 -3.52 -3.33
C ARG A 75 9.89 -2.44 -2.32
N GLU A 76 9.59 -1.17 -2.61
CA GLU A 76 9.81 -0.06 -1.67
C GLU A 76 9.06 -0.31 -0.36
N LEU A 77 7.77 -0.63 -0.45
CA LEU A 77 6.92 -0.88 0.72
C LEU A 77 7.42 -2.06 1.55
N LYS A 78 7.80 -3.16 0.89
CA LYS A 78 8.39 -4.33 1.56
C LYS A 78 9.66 -3.97 2.34
N VAL A 79 10.59 -3.24 1.71
CA VAL A 79 11.84 -2.83 2.35
C VAL A 79 11.57 -1.96 3.58
N LYS A 80 10.61 -1.03 3.52
CA LYS A 80 10.27 -0.20 4.68
C LYS A 80 9.65 -0.97 5.84
N VAL A 81 8.77 -1.93 5.55
CA VAL A 81 8.24 -2.82 6.61
C VAL A 81 9.37 -3.63 7.22
N GLN A 82 10.26 -4.20 6.40
CA GLN A 82 11.40 -4.97 6.88
C GLN A 82 12.34 -4.13 7.75
N ASP A 83 12.71 -2.92 7.30
CA ASP A 83 13.56 -2.01 8.07
C ASP A 83 12.93 -1.68 9.44
N LYS A 84 11.64 -1.34 9.46
CA LYS A 84 10.92 -1.05 10.71
C LYS A 84 10.91 -2.25 11.65
N LEU A 85 10.60 -3.44 11.14
CA LEU A 85 10.57 -4.67 11.95
C LEU A 85 11.96 -5.04 12.49
N LEU A 86 13.01 -4.87 11.69
CA LEU A 86 14.38 -5.12 12.12
C LEU A 86 14.82 -4.15 13.22
N ARG A 87 14.46 -2.87 13.10
CA ARG A 87 14.71 -1.86 14.16
C ARG A 87 13.96 -2.22 15.44
N LEU A 88 12.68 -2.58 15.35
CA LEU A 88 11.88 -3.01 16.50
C LEU A 88 12.42 -4.27 17.16
N ALA A 89 13.06 -5.16 16.41
CA ALA A 89 13.69 -6.36 16.95
C ALA A 89 15.13 -6.13 17.50
N GLY A 90 15.61 -4.87 17.51
CA GLY A 90 16.93 -4.53 18.05
C GLY A 90 18.11 -4.93 17.15
N TYR A 91 17.88 -5.31 15.89
CA TYR A 91 18.96 -5.64 14.95
C TYR A 91 19.78 -4.42 14.51
N PHE A 92 19.24 -3.22 14.74
CA PHE A 92 19.88 -1.94 14.48
C PHE A 92 19.97 -1.13 15.79
N ASP A 93 20.54 -1.72 16.83
CA ASP A 93 21.01 -0.94 17.98
C ASP A 93 22.23 -0.15 17.51
N GLU A 94 22.05 1.14 17.21
CA GLU A 94 23.16 2.09 17.11
C GLU A 94 23.72 2.25 18.52
N GLY A 95 24.57 1.31 18.92
CA GLY A 95 25.44 1.48 20.06
C GLY A 95 26.28 2.72 19.80
N ASN A 96 25.85 3.84 20.39
CA ASN A 96 26.61 5.03 20.72
C ASN A 96 28.09 4.99 20.28
N THR A 97 28.36 5.14 18.99
CA THR A 97 29.69 5.45 18.48
C THR A 97 29.88 6.97 18.46
N ASP A 98 29.40 7.66 19.49
CA ASP A 98 30.06 8.88 19.93
C ASP A 98 31.31 8.45 20.69
N ALA A 99 32.34 8.11 19.90
CA ALA A 99 33.71 8.41 20.27
C ALA A 99 33.81 9.94 20.47
N LYS A 100 33.29 10.44 21.60
CA LYS A 100 33.64 11.74 22.12
C LYS A 100 35.11 11.66 22.52
N HIS A 101 35.92 12.07 21.54
CA HIS A 101 37.17 12.78 21.72
C HIS A 101 38.05 12.28 22.87
N LEU A 102 39.02 11.44 22.48
CA LEU A 102 40.38 11.57 22.98
C LEU A 102 40.74 13.06 23.12
N ASN A 103 40.78 13.54 24.36
CA ASN A 103 41.83 14.39 24.94
C ASN A 103 41.53 14.65 26.42
#